data_AF-A0A329BIC0-F1
#
_entry.id   AF-A0A329BIC0-F1
#
_cell.length_a   1.000
_cell.length_b   1.000
_cell.length_c   1.000
_cell.angle_alpha   90.00
_cell.angle_beta   90.00
_cell.angle_gamma   90.00
#
_symmetry.space_group_name_H-M   'P 1'
#
loop_
_entity.id
_entity.type
_entity.pdbx_description
1 polymer ?
#
loop_
_entity_poly.entity_id
_entity_poly.type
_entity_poly.pdbx_seq_one_letter_code
_entity_poly.pdbx_strand_id
1 'polypeptide(L)'
;MMVHFDYYPKDLPRIHALEHRLESAIKLAGVGELGETEFHLDGNDGYFYMYGPDPDRLYVVVSPILKSSRMMTDAEVTKRYGSRTETFVIHRGGLQ
;
A
#
# COMPACT_ATOMS: atom_id res chain seq x y z
N MET A 1 -5.90 1.59 6.56
CA MET A 1 -4.58 0.97 6.38
C MET A 1 -3.69 1.99 5.68
N MET A 2 -2.43 2.05 6.05
CA MET A 2 -1.44 2.94 5.45
C MET A 2 -0.26 2.09 4.96
N VAL A 3 0.32 2.45 3.81
CA VAL A 3 1.56 1.86 3.32
C VAL A 3 2.56 2.99 3.12
N HIS A 4 3.67 2.94 3.84
CA HIS A 4 4.82 3.83 3.68
C HIS A 4 5.90 3.14 2.85
N PHE A 5 6.46 3.84 1.87
CA PHE A 5 7.47 3.30 0.98
C PHE A 5 8.44 4.37 0.49
N ASP A 6 9.68 3.96 0.21
CA ASP A 6 10.64 4.83 -0.45
C ASP A 6 10.27 5.03 -1.92
N TYR A 7 10.40 6.26 -2.41
CA TYR A 7 10.23 6.54 -3.83
C TYR A 7 11.16 7.64 -4.34
N TYR A 8 11.44 7.60 -5.64
CA TYR A 8 12.11 8.69 -6.33
C TYR A 8 11.16 9.33 -7.36
N PRO A 9 11.32 10.62 -7.70
CA PRO A 9 10.46 11.30 -8.67
C PRO A 9 10.34 10.59 -10.03
N LYS A 10 11.40 9.91 -10.48
CA LYS A 10 11.41 9.11 -11.71
C LYS A 10 10.43 7.92 -11.70
N ASP A 11 9.99 7.50 -10.52
CA ASP A 11 9.12 6.35 -10.33
C ASP A 11 7.63 6.74 -10.30
N LEU A 12 7.29 8.04 -10.34
CA LEU A 12 5.89 8.54 -10.34
C LEU A 12 4.98 7.82 -11.36
N PRO A 13 5.38 7.59 -12.64
CA PRO A 13 4.54 6.86 -13.57
C PRO A 13 4.24 5.41 -13.13
N ARG A 14 5.20 4.76 -12.45
CA ARG A 14 5.03 3.41 -11.90
C ARG A 14 4.15 3.42 -10.65
N ILE A 15 4.23 4.47 -9.85
CA ILE A 15 3.37 4.68 -8.68
C ILE A 15 1.92 4.84 -9.12
N HIS A 16 1.64 5.71 -10.10
CA HIS A 16 0.26 5.88 -10.59
C HIS A 16 -0.31 4.59 -11.19
N ALA A 17 0.51 3.80 -11.89
CA ALA A 17 0.09 2.49 -12.34
C ALA A 17 -0.22 1.52 -11.18
N LEU A 18 0.53 1.61 -10.06
CA LEU A 18 0.28 0.84 -8.85
C LEU A 18 -1.00 1.30 -8.15
N GLU A 19 -1.22 2.59 -8.00
CA GLU A 19 -2.46 3.20 -7.45
C GLU A 19 -3.68 2.68 -8.19
N HIS A 20 -3.70 2.75 -9.53
CA HIS A 20 -4.82 2.26 -10.33
C HIS A 20 -5.09 0.76 -10.13
N ARG A 21 -4.04 -0.07 -9.99
CA ARG A 21 -4.20 -1.51 -9.73
C ARG A 21 -4.76 -1.77 -8.34
N LEU A 22 -4.29 -1.03 -7.33
CA LEU A 22 -4.78 -1.11 -5.96
C LEU A 22 -6.24 -0.67 -5.90
N GLU A 23 -6.56 0.50 -6.43
CA GLU A 23 -7.92 1.06 -6.47
C GLU A 23 -8.90 0.09 -7.15
N SER A 24 -8.53 -0.43 -8.32
CA SER A 24 -9.36 -1.38 -9.05
C SER A 24 -9.63 -2.65 -8.25
N ALA A 25 -8.59 -3.25 -7.64
CA ALA A 25 -8.74 -4.47 -6.87
C ALA A 25 -9.60 -4.27 -5.61
N ILE A 26 -9.40 -3.16 -4.90
CA ILE A 26 -10.17 -2.81 -3.71
C ILE A 26 -11.66 -2.62 -4.06
N LYS A 27 -11.96 -1.86 -5.12
CA LYS A 27 -13.33 -1.62 -5.59
C LYS A 27 -14.01 -2.90 -6.07
N LEU A 28 -13.32 -3.71 -6.88
CA LEU A 28 -13.86 -4.99 -7.38
C LEU A 28 -14.16 -5.98 -6.25
N ALA A 29 -13.33 -6.02 -5.20
CA ALA A 29 -13.55 -6.88 -4.05
C ALA A 29 -14.60 -6.33 -3.07
N GLY A 30 -15.01 -5.07 -3.20
CA GLY A 30 -15.96 -4.41 -2.30
C GLY A 30 -15.47 -4.31 -0.87
N VAL A 31 -14.15 -4.19 -0.67
CA VAL A 31 -13.53 -4.18 0.68
C VAL A 31 -13.15 -2.77 1.16
N GLY A 32 -13.37 -1.74 0.36
CA GLY A 32 -13.03 -0.37 0.72
C GLY A 32 -12.77 0.55 -0.47
N GLU A 33 -11.85 1.49 -0.28
CA GLU A 33 -11.37 2.43 -1.31
C GLU A 33 -9.90 2.80 -1.12
N LEU A 34 -9.26 3.26 -2.20
CA LEU A 34 -7.98 3.95 -2.15
C LEU A 34 -8.25 5.43 -1.89
N GLY A 35 -7.60 6.00 -0.89
CA GLY A 35 -7.68 7.41 -0.53
C GLY A 35 -6.63 8.26 -1.23
N GLU A 36 -6.32 9.41 -0.63
CA GLU A 36 -5.25 10.28 -1.10
C GLU A 36 -3.89 9.57 -1.02
N THR A 37 -2.96 10.01 -1.87
CA THR A 37 -1.57 9.58 -1.83
C THR A 37 -0.70 10.78 -1.56
N GLU A 38 0.19 10.67 -0.58
CA GLU A 38 1.10 11.75 -0.20
C GLU A 38 2.52 11.41 -0.64
N PHE A 39 3.20 12.43 -1.18
CA PHE A 39 4.55 12.33 -1.73
C PHE A 39 5.39 13.49 -1.19
N HIS A 40 6.38 13.20 -0.35
CA HIS A 40 7.27 14.25 0.17
C HIS A 40 8.25 14.76 -0.90
N LEU A 41 8.42 16.09 -0.97
CA LEU A 41 9.18 16.78 -2.03
C LEU A 41 10.68 16.45 -2.05
N ASP A 42 11.23 15.99 -0.94
CA ASP A 42 12.61 15.50 -0.83
C ASP A 42 12.85 14.17 -1.55
N GLY A 43 11.77 13.47 -1.92
CA GLY A 43 11.82 12.25 -2.69
C GLY A 43 12.47 11.13 -1.88
N ASN A 44 11.80 10.69 -0.83
CA ASN A 44 12.10 9.41 -0.19
C ASN A 44 10.92 8.84 0.60
N ASP A 45 9.78 9.53 0.70
CA ASP A 45 8.64 9.06 1.48
C ASP A 45 7.34 9.19 0.68
N GLY A 46 6.76 8.04 0.33
CA GLY A 46 5.43 7.92 -0.27
C GLY A 46 4.48 7.22 0.68
N TYR A 47 3.22 7.66 0.69
CA TYR A 47 2.16 7.07 1.52
C TYR A 47 0.92 6.74 0.71
N PHE A 48 0.52 5.47 0.68
CA PHE A 48 -0.82 5.09 0.25
C PHE A 48 -1.74 4.95 1.45
N TYR A 49 -2.84 5.71 1.45
CA TYR A 49 -3.92 5.52 2.40
C TYR A 49 -5.04 4.70 1.76
N MET A 50 -5.46 3.63 2.43
CA MET A 50 -6.56 2.77 2.00
C MET A 50 -7.54 2.59 3.14
N TYR A 51 -8.83 2.77 2.86
CA TYR A 51 -9.88 2.76 3.86
C TYR A 51 -10.84 1.61 3.61
N GLY A 52 -11.29 0.96 4.68
CA GLY A 52 -12.22 -0.16 4.61
C GLY A 52 -12.65 -0.57 6.01
N PRO A 53 -13.81 -1.24 6.15
CA PRO A 53 -14.35 -1.65 7.45
C PRO A 53 -13.52 -2.75 8.12
N ASP A 54 -12.73 -3.49 7.34
CA ASP A 54 -11.93 -4.63 7.79
C ASP A 54 -10.49 -4.50 7.23
N PRO A 55 -9.51 -4.08 8.05
CA PRO A 55 -8.11 -3.95 7.63
C PRO A 55 -7.47 -5.26 7.16
N ASP A 56 -7.94 -6.41 7.65
CA ASP A 56 -7.40 -7.72 7.27
C ASP A 56 -7.89 -8.13 5.89
N ARG A 57 -9.19 -8.00 5.62
CA ARG A 57 -9.74 -8.24 4.28
C ARG A 57 -9.15 -7.28 3.25
N LEU A 58 -8.97 -6.02 3.62
CA LEU A 58 -8.32 -5.03 2.78
C LEU A 58 -6.87 -5.45 2.46
N TYR A 59 -6.09 -5.85 3.47
CA TYR A 59 -4.72 -6.30 3.26
C TYR A 59 -4.62 -7.58 2.41
N VAL A 60 -5.52 -8.56 2.62
CA VAL A 60 -5.56 -9.79 1.81
C VAL A 60 -5.70 -9.46 0.32
N VAL A 61 -6.56 -8.48 -0.03
CA VAL A 61 -6.77 -8.06 -1.42
C VAL A 61 -5.55 -7.35 -2.01
N VAL A 62 -4.92 -6.44 -1.26
CA VAL A 62 -3.85 -5.61 -1.83
C VAL A 62 -2.46 -6.22 -1.71
N SER A 63 -2.22 -7.12 -0.75
CA SER A 63 -0.89 -7.66 -0.47
C SER A 63 -0.22 -8.35 -1.67
N PRO A 64 -0.92 -9.07 -2.58
CA PRO A 64 -0.28 -9.64 -3.77
C PRO A 64 0.20 -8.55 -4.74
N ILE A 65 -0.55 -7.45 -4.86
CA ILE A 65 -0.22 -6.32 -5.72
C ILE A 65 1.01 -5.61 -5.16
N LEU A 66 1.00 -5.30 -3.86
CA LEU A 66 2.14 -4.67 -3.18
C LEU A 66 3.40 -5.54 -3.30
N LYS A 67 3.32 -6.83 -2.95
CA LYS A 67 4.45 -7.78 -3.03
C LYS A 67 4.99 -7.99 -4.46
N SER A 68 4.18 -7.73 -5.49
CA SER A 68 4.61 -7.83 -6.89
C SER A 68 5.43 -6.62 -7.35
N SER A 69 5.30 -5.48 -6.68
CA SER A 69 5.98 -4.24 -7.04
C SER A 69 7.37 -4.17 -6.40
N ARG A 70 8.41 -3.93 -7.22
CA ARG A 70 9.77 -3.69 -6.70
C ARG A 70 9.86 -2.43 -5.84
N MET A 71 8.96 -1.47 -6.05
CA MET A 71 8.91 -0.23 -5.27
C MET A 71 8.42 -0.44 -3.84
N MET A 72 7.72 -1.54 -3.58
CA MET A 72 7.20 -1.86 -2.25
C MET A 72 8.14 -2.80 -1.48
N THR A 73 9.38 -2.93 -1.95
CA THR A 73 10.40 -3.66 -1.20
C THR A 73 10.67 -2.87 0.07
N ASP A 74 10.58 -3.54 1.22
CA ASP A 74 10.78 -2.94 2.54
C ASP A 74 9.74 -1.87 2.93
N ALA A 75 8.63 -1.77 2.18
CA ALA A 75 7.51 -0.91 2.53
C ALA A 75 6.86 -1.33 3.85
N GLU A 76 6.52 -0.35 4.69
CA GLU A 76 5.86 -0.57 5.96
C GLU A 76 4.34 -0.49 5.80
N VAL A 77 3.64 -1.53 6.27
CA VAL A 77 2.18 -1.58 6.26
C VAL A 77 1.67 -1.40 7.68
N THR A 78 0.83 -0.39 7.88
CA THR A 78 0.13 -0.15 9.14
C THR A 78 -1.36 -0.42 9.00
N LYS A 79 -1.86 -1.47 9.68
CA LYS A 79 -3.29 -1.74 9.87
C LYS A 79 -3.80 -1.01 11.12
N ARG A 80 -5.02 -0.50 11.07
CA ARG A 80 -5.64 0.24 12.19
C ARG A 80 -6.99 -0.39 12.54
N TYR A 81 -7.13 -0.81 13.79
CA TYR A 81 -8.32 -1.41 14.40
C TYR A 81 -8.83 -0.49 15.51
N GLY A 82 -9.51 0.59 15.14
CA GLY A 82 -9.90 1.63 16.09
C GLY A 82 -8.67 2.29 16.74
N SER A 83 -8.49 2.10 18.05
CA SER A 83 -7.36 2.63 18.82
C SER A 83 -6.09 1.78 18.74
N ARG A 84 -6.16 0.54 18.24
CA ARG A 84 -5.00 -0.35 18.06
C ARG A 84 -4.44 -0.22 16.65
N THR A 85 -3.12 -0.25 16.53
CA THR A 85 -2.42 -0.38 15.25
C THR A 85 -1.49 -1.59 15.24
N GLU A 86 -1.27 -2.13 14.06
CA GLU A 86 -0.27 -3.16 13.80
C GLU A 86 0.55 -2.76 12.59
N THR A 87 1.87 -2.73 12.74
CA THR A 87 2.81 -2.34 11.69
C THR A 87 3.77 -3.48 11.40
N PHE A 88 4.00 -3.76 10.13
CA PHE A 88 4.94 -4.78 9.67
C PHE A 88 5.51 -4.43 8.30
N VAL A 89 6.69 -4.95 8.00
CA VAL A 89 7.40 -4.72 6.74
C VAL A 89 6.97 -5.76 5.69
N ILE A 90 6.77 -5.30 4.44
CA ILE A 90 6.63 -6.19 3.30
C ILE A 90 8.01 -6.66 2.88
N HIS A 91 8.33 -7.90 3.24
CA HIS A 91 9.41 -8.61 2.58
C HIS A 91 8.89 -9.20 1.28
N ARG A 92 9.65 -9.02 0.20
CA ARG A 92 9.42 -9.72 -1.04
C ARG A 92 9.53 -11.21 -0.74
N GLY A 93 8.42 -11.95 -0.89
CA GLY A 93 8.38 -13.37 -0.59
C GLY A 93 9.37 -14.14 -1.45
N GLY A 94 10.56 -14.41 -0.91
CA GLY A 94 11.19 -15.70 -1.09
C GLY A 94 10.53 -16.65 -0.10
N LEU A 95 10.18 -17.86 -0.55
CA LEU A 95 9.89 -18.98 0.33
C LEU A 95 10.93 -19.00 1.47
N GLN A 96 10.47 -18.89 2.70
CA GLN A 96 11.14 -19.47 3.87
C GLN A 96 10.11 -20.32 4.59
#